data_AF-A0A1W7MDG1-F1
#
_entry.id   AF-A0A1W7MDG1-F1
#
_cell.length_a   1.000
_cell.length_b   1.000
_cell.length_c   1.000
_cell.angle_alpha   90.00
_cell.angle_beta   90.00
_cell.angle_gamma   90.00
#
_symmetry.space_group_name_H-M   'P 1'
#
loop_
_entity.id
_entity.type
_entity.pdbx_description
1 polymer ?
#
loop_
_entity_poly.entity_id
_entity_poly.type
_entity_poly.pdbx_seq_one_letter_code
_entity_poly.pdbx_strand_id
1 'polypeptide(L)' 'MQQAPDPERLHRIEAALLELSDLDRQIFLAMRLDGMSVEDIAGRTGLSQRQVVKRLGHAIRHLGKRLRDRDTD' A
#
# COMPACT_ATOMS: atom_id res chain seq x y z
N MET A 1 13.60 -24.81 -0.26
CA MET A 1 12.14 -24.69 -0.49
C MET A 1 11.76 -23.27 -0.12
N GLN A 2 11.18 -22.50 -1.05
CA GLN A 2 10.66 -21.17 -0.72
C GLN A 2 9.47 -21.38 0.22
N GLN A 3 9.57 -20.94 1.47
CA GLN A 3 8.44 -21.02 2.40
C GLN A 3 7.31 -20.17 1.83
N ALA A 4 6.16 -20.78 1.58
CA ALA A 4 4.96 -20.03 1.26
C ALA A 4 4.71 -19.04 2.41
N PRO A 5 4.32 -17.78 2.11
CA PRO A 5 4.04 -16.81 3.14
C PRO A 5 2.96 -17.37 4.07
N ASP A 6 3.14 -17.15 5.37
CA ASP A 6 2.14 -17.48 6.38
C ASP A 6 0.77 -16.92 5.94
N PRO A 7 -0.24 -17.79 5.71
CA PRO A 7 -1.53 -17.36 5.18
C PRO A 7 -2.24 -16.38 6.12
N GLU A 8 -2.00 -16.44 7.44
CA GLU A 8 -2.54 -15.46 8.36
C GLU A 8 -1.93 -14.09 8.13
N ARG A 9 -0.59 -14.03 8.01
CA ARG A 9 0.10 -12.78 7.70
C ARG A 9 -0.33 -12.19 6.36
N LEU A 10 -0.56 -13.02 5.34
CA LEU A 10 -1.09 -12.56 4.05
C LEU A 10 -2.49 -11.96 4.23
N HIS A 11 -3.38 -12.65 4.93
CA HIS A 11 -4.73 -12.17 5.20
C HIS A 11 -4.74 -10.84 5.97
N ARG A 12 -3.82 -10.66 6.94
CA ARG A 12 -3.64 -9.38 7.66
C ARG A 12 -3.25 -8.24 6.73
N ILE A 13 -2.34 -8.49 5.78
CA ILE A 13 -1.92 -7.50 4.79
C ILE A 13 -3.08 -7.15 3.86
N GLU A 14 -3.80 -8.15 3.35
CA GLU A 14 -4.96 -7.95 2.49
C GLU A 14 -6.04 -7.12 3.18
N ALA A 15 -6.38 -7.46 4.43
CA ALA A 15 -7.35 -6.70 5.22
C ALA A 15 -6.91 -5.24 5.40
N ALA A 16 -5.65 -4.99 5.74
CA ALA A 16 -5.12 -3.63 5.89
C ALA A 16 -5.11 -2.83 4.57
N LEU A 17 -4.91 -3.49 3.43
CA LEU A 17 -5.02 -2.86 2.11
C LEU A 17 -6.47 -2.49 1.78
N LEU A 18 -7.43 -3.32 2.16
CA LEU A 18 -8.86 -3.07 1.94
C LEU A 18 -9.40 -1.87 2.73
N GLU A 19 -8.74 -1.50 3.83
CA GLU A 19 -9.09 -0.31 4.62
C GLU A 19 -8.61 1.01 4.01
N LEU A 20 -7.68 0.96 3.05
CA LEU A 20 -7.27 2.15 2.29
C LEU A 20 -8.40 2.57 1.35
N SER A 21 -8.46 3.87 1.04
CA SER A 21 -9.29 4.34 -0.07
C SER A 21 -8.85 3.68 -1.38
N ASP A 22 -9.78 3.46 -2.31
CA ASP A 22 -9.46 2.79 -3.59
C ASP A 22 -8.29 3.46 -4.32
N LEU A 23 -8.23 4.79 -4.30
CA LEU A 23 -7.16 5.55 -4.93
C LEU A 23 -5.82 5.39 -4.20
N ASP A 24 -5.80 5.41 -2.87
CA ASP A 24 -4.56 5.23 -2.11
C ASP A 24 -4.04 3.80 -2.23
N ARG A 25 -4.93 2.80 -2.26
CA ARG A 25 -4.60 1.40 -2.54
C ARG A 25 -3.99 1.24 -3.94
N GLN A 26 -4.64 1.78 -4.96
CA GLN A 26 -4.14 1.72 -6.35
C GLN A 26 -2.77 2.37 -6.49
N ILE A 27 -2.57 3.57 -5.92
CA ILE A 27 -1.28 4.27 -5.95
C ILE A 27 -0.19 3.45 -5.26
N PHE A 28 -0.49 2.88 -4.08
CA PHE A 28 0.46 2.06 -3.34
C PHE A 28 0.86 0.79 -4.12
N LEU A 29 -0.12 0.07 -4.69
CA LEU A 29 0.13 -1.15 -5.46
C LEU A 29 0.89 -0.84 -6.76
N ALA A 30 0.52 0.22 -7.48
CA ALA A 30 1.22 0.66 -8.68
C ALA A 30 2.71 0.92 -8.41
N MET A 31 3.03 1.57 -7.29
CA MET A 31 4.42 1.80 -6.89
C MET A 31 5.11 0.49 -6.46
N ARG A 32 4.45 -0.31 -5.61
CA ARG A 32 5.13 -1.39 -4.87
C ARG A 32 5.15 -2.74 -5.57
N LEU A 33 4.12 -3.03 -6.37
CA LEU A 33 3.97 -4.25 -7.15
C LEU A 33 4.29 -4.02 -8.62
N ASP A 34 3.78 -2.93 -9.21
CA ASP A 34 3.99 -2.66 -10.64
C ASP A 34 5.29 -1.88 -10.93
N GLY A 35 5.98 -1.39 -9.88
CA GLY A 35 7.25 -0.67 -10.01
C GLY A 35 7.14 0.70 -10.68
N MET A 36 5.95 1.27 -10.75
CA MET A 36 5.71 2.58 -11.37
C MET A 36 6.36 3.72 -10.58
N SER A 37 6.90 4.72 -11.28
CA SER A 37 7.41 5.92 -10.62
C SER A 37 6.29 6.85 -10.15
N VAL A 38 6.62 7.81 -9.28
CA VAL A 38 5.68 8.86 -8.84
C VAL A 38 5.18 9.68 -10.03
N GLU A 39 6.04 9.91 -11.01
CA GLU A 39 5.71 10.65 -12.24
C GLU A 39 4.71 9.87 -13.11
N ASP A 40 4.94 8.57 -13.32
CA ASP A 40 4.03 7.73 -14.10
C ASP A 40 2.64 7.66 -13.45
N ILE A 41 2.61 7.51 -12.11
CA ILE A 41 1.36 7.48 -11.35
C ILE A 41 0.65 8.84 -11.42
N ALA A 42 1.39 9.94 -11.31
CA ALA A 42 0.85 11.29 -11.47
C ALA A 42 0.20 11.45 -12.86
N GLY A 43 0.89 11.03 -13.92
CA GLY A 43 0.38 11.06 -15.28
C GLY A 43 -0.89 10.21 -15.48
N ARG A 44 -0.95 9.01 -14.89
CA ARG A 44 -2.13 8.13 -15.01
C ARG A 44 -3.33 8.59 -14.19
N THR A 45 -3.10 9.20 -13.03
CA THR A 45 -4.17 9.56 -12.09
C THR A 45 -4.65 11.00 -12.24
N GLY A 46 -3.93 11.84 -13.01
CA GLY A 46 -4.19 13.28 -13.11
C GLY A 46 -3.85 14.06 -11.83
N LEU A 47 -3.19 13.42 -10.86
CA LEU A 47 -2.70 14.06 -9.64
C LEU A 47 -1.35 14.73 -9.88
N SER A 48 -1.04 15.74 -9.08
CA SER A 48 0.35 16.22 -8.96
C SER A 48 1.22 15.17 -8.27
N GLN A 49 2.52 15.13 -8.61
CA GLN A 49 3.50 14.27 -7.93
C GLN A 49 3.48 14.46 -6.39
N ARG A 50 3.28 15.70 -5.92
CA ARG A 50 3.13 16.01 -4.49
C ARG A 50 1.92 15.34 -3.86
N GLN A 51 0.77 15.32 -4.55
CA GLN A 51 -0.42 14.61 -4.08
C GLN A 51 -0.18 13.10 -4.04
N VAL A 52 0.50 12.53 -5.04
CA VAL A 52 0.86 11.11 -5.07
C VAL A 52 1.75 10.75 -3.87
N VAL A 53 2.81 11.52 -3.61
CA VAL A 53 3.71 11.31 -2.45
C VAL A 53 2.94 11.41 -1.12
N LYS A 54 2.06 12.41 -0.98
CA LYS A 54 1.24 12.57 0.24
C LYS A 54 0.36 11.33 0.47
N ARG A 55 -0.31 10.84 -0.58
CA ARG A 55 -1.17 9.65 -0.53
C ARG A 55 -0.37 8.39 -0.21
N LEU A 56 0.81 8.20 -0.81
CA LEU A 56 1.73 7.13 -0.45
C LEU A 56 2.12 7.17 1.03
N GLY A 57 2.47 8.36 1.54
CA GLY A 57 2.78 8.53 2.97
C GLY A 57 1.61 8.18 3.88
N HIS A 58 0.37 8.48 3.47
CA HIS A 58 -0.83 8.05 4.19
C HIS A 58 -1.01 6.53 4.17
N ALA A 59 -0.89 5.90 3.00
CA ALA A 59 -1.01 4.46 2.84
C ALA A 59 0.04 3.70 3.67
N ILE A 60 1.31 4.09 3.58
CA ILE A 60 2.41 3.46 4.33
C ILE A 60 2.20 3.60 5.85
N ARG A 61 1.79 4.79 6.32
CA ARG A 61 1.51 5.00 7.75
C ARG A 61 0.37 4.12 8.23
N HIS A 62 -0.71 4.03 7.44
CA HIS A 62 -1.87 3.21 7.76
C HIS A 62 -1.50 1.72 7.84
N LEU A 63 -0.85 1.19 6.80
CA LEU A 63 -0.39 -0.20 6.76
C LEU A 63 0.59 -0.51 7.91
N GLY A 64 1.56 0.38 8.15
CA GLY A 64 2.51 0.22 9.25
C GLY A 64 1.83 0.18 10.63
N LYS A 65 0.77 0.98 10.83
CA LYS A 65 -0.02 0.93 12.06
C LYS A 65 -0.76 -0.40 12.20
N ARG A 66 -1.50 -0.81 11.16
CA ARG A 66 -2.33 -2.03 11.21
C ARG A 66 -1.53 -3.32 11.34
N LEU A 67 -0.33 -3.35 10.79
CA LEU A 67 0.55 -4.51 10.93
C LEU A 67 1.25 -4.55 12.30
N ARG A 68 1.63 -3.40 12.88
CA ARG A 68 2.20 -3.36 14.24
C ARG A 68 1.18 -3.66 15.34
N ASP A 69 -0.01 -3.06 15.25
CA ASP A 69 -1.05 -3.18 16.28
C ASP A 69 -1.59 -4.62 16.42
N ARG A 70 -1.35 -5.51 15.44
CA ARG A 70 -1.85 -6.89 15.39
C ARG A 70 -0.78 -7.97 15.53
N ASP A 71 0.50 -7.59 15.61
CA ASP A 71 1.61 -8.52 15.93
C ASP A 71 1.89 -8.57 17.45
N THR A 72 1.20 -7.74 18.26
CA THR A 72 1.34 -7.67 19.73
C THR A 72 0.18 -8.36 20.47
N ASP A 73 -0.66 -9.12 19.76
CA ASP A 73 -1.83 -9.84 20.30
C ASP A 73 -1.57 -11.36 20.28
#